data_AF-A0A535IQF8-F1
#
_entry.id   AF-A0A535IQF8-F1
#
_cell.length_a   1.000
_cell.length_b   1.000
_cell.length_c   1.000
_cell.angle_alpha   90.00
_cell.angle_beta   90.00
_cell.angle_gamma   90.00
#
_symmetry.space_group_name_H-M   'P 1'
#
loop_
_entity.id
_entity.type
_entity.pdbx_description
1 polymer ?
#
loop_
_entity_poly.entity_id
_entity_poly.type
_entity_poly.pdbx_seq_one_letter_code
_entity_poly.pdbx_strand_id
1 'polypeptide(L)' 'MAETALATLQRKQIEATVGELLLTDDFYMRLEITERLRHLIAHADPTLDRSQLSEGAQEELEELDLLH' A
#
# COMPACT_ATOMS: atom_id res chain seq x y z
N MET A 1 6.29 -17.17 -7.46
CA MET A 1 5.00 -17.61 -8.04
C MET A 1 4.50 -16.48 -8.92
N ALA A 2 3.78 -16.75 -10.02
CA ALA A 2 3.23 -15.66 -10.83
C ALA A 2 2.13 -14.94 -10.04
N GLU A 3 2.15 -13.60 -10.03
CA GLU A 3 1.15 -12.76 -9.37
C GLU A 3 -0.23 -13.04 -9.99
N THR A 4 -1.27 -13.21 -9.16
CA THR A 4 -2.64 -13.35 -9.66
C THR A 4 -3.16 -12.02 -10.21
N ALA A 5 -4.17 -12.04 -11.09
CA ALA A 5 -4.81 -10.81 -11.55
C ALA A 5 -5.40 -9.98 -10.38
N LEU A 6 -5.84 -10.65 -9.31
CA LEU A 6 -6.30 -10.01 -8.08
C LEU A 6 -5.15 -9.34 -7.33
N ALA A 7 -4.02 -10.02 -7.17
CA ALA A 7 -2.83 -9.48 -6.53
C ALA A 7 -2.30 -8.24 -7.26
N THR A 8 -2.26 -8.26 -8.61
CA THR A 8 -1.92 -7.07 -9.41
C THR A 8 -2.90 -5.91 -9.18
N LEU A 9 -4.20 -6.19 -9.04
CA LEU A 9 -5.19 -5.15 -8.74
C LEU A 9 -4.99 -4.56 -7.34
N GLN A 10 -4.79 -5.42 -6.34
CA GLN A 10 -4.54 -5.00 -4.95
C GLN A 10 -3.27 -4.17 -4.85
N ARG A 11 -2.20 -4.54 -5.58
CA ARG A 11 -0.96 -3.75 -5.65
C ARG A 11 -1.22 -2.35 -6.18
N LYS A 12 -1.98 -2.21 -7.26
CA LYS A 12 -2.38 -0.88 -7.80
C LYS A 12 -3.23 -0.09 -6.81
N GLN A 13 -4.08 -0.76 -6.03
CA GLN A 13 -4.87 -0.11 -5.00
C GLN A 13 -4.02 0.40 -3.83
N ILE A 14 -3.01 -0.38 -3.41
CA ILE A 14 -2.01 0.03 -2.42
C ILE A 14 -1.25 1.24 -2.94
N GLU A 15 -0.72 1.17 -4.16
CA GLU A 15 0.00 2.27 -4.83
C GLU A 15 -0.81 3.57 -4.84
N ALA A 16 -2.07 3.51 -5.28
CA ALA A 16 -2.95 4.66 -5.31
C ALA A 16 -3.21 5.23 -3.90
N THR A 17 -3.41 4.35 -2.91
CA THR A 17 -3.67 4.75 -1.53
C THR A 17 -2.44 5.40 -0.89
N VAL A 18 -1.22 4.94 -1.20
CA VAL A 18 0.00 5.63 -0.77
C VAL A 18 0.12 7.00 -1.43
N GLY A 19 -0.23 7.12 -2.71
CA GLY A 19 -0.33 8.41 -3.39
C GLY A 19 -1.30 9.38 -2.70
N GLU A 20 -2.46 8.88 -2.25
CA GLU A 20 -3.40 9.68 -1.45
C GLU A 20 -2.78 10.14 -0.12
N LEU A 21 -2.05 9.26 0.58
CA LEU A 21 -1.36 9.60 1.83
C LEU A 21 -0.36 10.74 1.60
N LEU A 22 0.49 10.62 0.58
CA LEU A 22 1.52 11.60 0.25
C LEU A 22 0.97 12.98 -0.13
N LEU A 23 -0.24 13.02 -0.70
CA LEU A 23 -0.90 14.25 -1.12
C LEU A 23 -1.82 14.85 -0.04
N THR A 24 -1.94 14.21 1.12
CA THR A 24 -2.82 14.64 2.19
C THR A 24 -2.01 15.25 3.34
N ASP A 25 -2.29 16.50 3.67
CA ASP A 25 -1.65 17.23 4.78
C ASP A 25 -2.49 17.19 6.09
N ASP A 26 -3.79 16.91 6.00
CA ASP A 26 -4.64 16.83 7.19
C ASP A 26 -4.32 15.58 8.02
N PHE A 27 -4.05 15.78 9.30
CA PHE A 27 -3.64 14.71 10.21
C PHE A 27 -4.67 13.58 10.33
N TYR A 28 -5.95 13.90 10.47
CA TYR A 28 -6.98 12.89 10.67
C TYR A 28 -7.25 12.10 9.39
N MET A 29 -7.21 12.78 8.24
CA MET A 29 -7.32 12.11 6.95
C MET A 29 -6.12 11.19 6.70
N ARG A 30 -4.89 11.65 7.00
CA ARG A 30 -3.70 10.79 6.93
C ARG A 30 -3.85 9.54 7.79
N LEU A 31 -4.34 9.69 9.02
CA LEU A 31 -4.60 8.55 9.91
C LEU A 31 -5.60 7.56 9.30
N GLU A 32 -6.71 8.05 8.73
CA GLU A 32 -7.69 7.20 8.04
C GLU A 32 -7.07 6.45 6.85
N ILE A 33 -6.26 7.14 6.04
CA ILE A 33 -5.58 6.53 4.88
C ILE A 33 -4.59 5.46 5.34
N THR A 34 -3.81 5.71 6.39
CA THR A 34 -2.89 4.73 6.98
C THR A 34 -3.60 3.48 7.47
N GLU A 35 -4.75 3.61 8.16
CA GLU A 35 -5.54 2.44 8.57
C GLU A 35 -6.09 1.66 7.39
N ARG A 36 -6.45 2.36 6.30
CA ARG A 36 -6.87 1.73 5.05
C ARG A 36 -5.73 0.95 4.39
N LEU A 37 -4.51 1.50 4.40
CA LEU A 37 -3.29 0.80 3.94
C LEU A 37 -3.03 -0.47 4.75
N ARG A 38 -3.10 -0.37 6.10
CA ARG A 38 -3.00 -1.54 6.99
C ARG A 38 -4.00 -2.62 6.61
N HIS A 39 -5.26 -2.24 6.40
CA HIS A 39 -6.30 -3.19 6.03
C HIS A 39 -6.03 -3.87 4.68
N LEU A 40 -5.63 -3.10 3.66
CA LEU A 40 -5.32 -3.64 2.32
C LEU A 40 -4.15 -4.62 2.36
N ILE A 41 -3.08 -4.29 3.09
CA ILE A 41 -1.89 -5.14 3.18
C ILE A 41 -2.16 -6.40 4.01
N ALA A 42 -2.90 -6.29 5.11
CA ALA A 42 -3.24 -7.43 5.95
C ALA A 42 -4.11 -8.49 5.23
N HIS A 43 -4.86 -8.08 4.21
CA HIS A 43 -5.74 -8.95 3.42
C HIS A 43 -5.25 -9.09 1.97
N ALA A 44 -4.01 -8.72 1.68
CA ALA A 44 -3.42 -8.88 0.37
C ALA A 44 -3.32 -10.36 0.00
N ASP A 45 -3.51 -10.66 -1.28
CA ASP A 45 -3.24 -11.97 -1.85
C ASP A 45 -1.76 -12.35 -1.56
N PRO A 46 -1.47 -13.58 -1.08
CA PRO A 46 -0.11 -14.00 -0.72
C PRO A 46 0.89 -13.96 -1.88
N THR A 47 0.41 -13.91 -3.13
CA THR A 47 1.23 -13.82 -4.33
C THR A 47 1.57 -12.38 -4.74
N LEU A 48 1.06 -11.38 -4.01
CA LEU A 48 1.32 -9.97 -4.28
C LEU A 48 2.82 -9.66 -4.20
N ASP A 49 3.35 -9.14 -5.29
CA ASP A 49 4.77 -8.79 -5.38
C ASP A 49 4.98 -7.33 -5.00
N ARG A 50 5.34 -7.12 -3.72
CA ARG A 50 5.58 -5.78 -3.16
C ARG A 50 6.77 -5.06 -3.80
N SER A 51 7.71 -5.80 -4.40
CA SER A 51 8.87 -5.21 -5.10
C SER A 51 8.48 -4.44 -6.37
N GLN A 52 7.26 -4.64 -6.86
CA GLN A 52 6.69 -3.97 -8.04
C GLN A 52 5.93 -2.67 -7.66
N LEU A 53 5.93 -2.27 -6.39
CA LEU A 53 5.49 -0.93 -5.98
C LEU A 53 6.56 0.10 -6.36
N SER A 54 6.17 1.37 -6.57
CA SER A 54 7.17 2.42 -6.81
C SER A 54 8.09 2.63 -5.61
N GLU A 55 9.27 3.21 -5.84
CA GLU A 55 10.26 3.49 -4.79
C GLU A 55 9.65 4.32 -3.64
N GLY A 56 8.96 5.43 -3.97
CA GLY A 56 8.29 6.25 -2.95
C GLY A 56 7.15 5.51 -2.23
N ALA A 57 6.47 4.59 -2.91
CA ALA A 57 5.47 3.75 -2.22
C ALA A 57 6.13 2.74 -1.28
N GLN A 58 7.31 2.22 -1.62
CA GLN A 58 8.04 1.31 -0.75
C GLN A 58 8.57 2.05 0.49
N GLU A 59 9.20 3.21 0.31
CA GLU A 59 9.70 4.04 1.40
C GLU A 59 8.59 4.38 2.41
N GLU A 60 7.45 4.86 1.93
CA GLU A 60 6.33 5.21 2.82
C GLU A 60 5.74 4.00 3.56
N LEU A 61 5.63 2.85 2.90
CA LEU A 61 5.14 1.65 3.57
C LEU A 61 6.17 1.10 4.57
N GLU A 62 7.46 1.30 4.35
CA GLU A 62 8.51 0.97 5.31
C GLU A 62 8.44 1.90 6.53
N GLU A 63 8.31 3.21 6.34
CA GLU A 63 8.12 4.18 7.43
C GLU A 63 6.88 3.89 8.28
N LEU A 64 5.83 3.38 7.65
CA LEU A 64 4.58 2.97 8.31
C LEU A 64 4.62 1.57 8.94
N ASP A 65 5.75 0.86 8.84
CA ASP A 65 5.93 -0.49 9.41
C ASP A 65 5.05 -1.57 8.71
N LEU A 66 4.80 -1.40 7.40
CA LEU A 66 3.86 -2.22 6.61
C LEU A 66 4.52 -3.14 5.57
N LEU A 67 5.85 -3.14 5.44
CA LEU A 67 6.58 -3.94 4.45
C LEU A 67 7.28 -5.21 4.97
N HIS A 68 7.07 -5.60 6.23
CA HIS A 68 7.68 -6.80 6.83
C HIS A 68 7.34 -8.12 6.13
#